data_AF-A0A127KAM8-F1
#
_entry.id   AF-A0A127KAM8-F1
#
_cell.length_a   1.000
_cell.length_b   1.000
_cell.length_c   1.000
_cell.angle_alpha   90.00
_cell.angle_beta   90.00
_cell.angle_gamma   90.00
#
_symmetry.space_group_name_H-M   'P 1'
#
loop_
_entity.id
_entity.type
_entity.pdbx_description
1 polymer ?
#
loop_
_entity_poly.entity_id
_entity_poly.type
_entity_poly.pdbx_seq_one_letter_code
_entity_poly.pdbx_strand_id
1 'polypeptide(L)' 'MTNANTSDRRSGNDRRSGQDRRSTIGGPPTGIGERRKRPEPRLPEVSELALSDDEWQSMFGPRAPQTR' A
#
# COMPACT_ATOMS: atom_id res chain seq x y z
N MET A 1 -24.40 43.16 -16.67
CA MET A 1 -23.31 42.45 -17.35
C MET A 1 -22.34 41.98 -16.27
N THR A 2 -22.44 40.72 -15.82
CA THR A 2 -21.56 40.16 -14.79
C THR A 2 -20.68 39.07 -15.40
N ASN A 3 -19.38 39.24 -15.17
CA ASN A 3 -18.30 38.53 -15.83
C ASN A 3 -18.21 37.05 -15.45
N ALA A 4 -17.66 36.29 -16.40
CA ALA A 4 -17.46 34.86 -16.41
C ALA A 4 -16.72 34.30 -15.17
N ASN A 5 -17.10 33.08 -14.79
CA ASN A 5 -16.21 32.20 -14.02
C ASN A 5 -16.22 30.79 -14.65
N THR A 6 -15.86 30.72 -15.93
CA THR A 6 -15.58 29.46 -16.63
C THR A 6 -14.16 29.05 -16.32
N SER A 7 -13.97 28.44 -15.16
CA SER A 7 -12.78 27.64 -14.89
C SER A 7 -13.22 26.57 -13.92
N ASP A 8 -14.05 25.66 -14.44
CA ASP A 8 -14.13 24.32 -13.88
C ASP A 8 -12.73 23.74 -13.98
N ARG A 9 -11.98 23.94 -12.89
CA ARG A 9 -10.70 23.32 -12.62
C ARG A 9 -11.02 21.85 -12.59
N ARG A 10 -11.07 21.23 -13.77
CA ARG A 10 -10.98 19.78 -13.95
C ARG A 10 -9.65 19.42 -13.33
N SER A 11 -9.75 19.20 -12.03
CA SER A 11 -8.69 18.85 -11.13
C SER A 11 -8.16 17.56 -11.72
N GLY A 12 -7.02 17.61 -12.40
CA GLY A 12 -6.38 16.47 -13.06
C GLY A 12 -5.97 15.35 -12.10
N ASN A 13 -6.51 15.39 -10.88
CA ASN A 13 -6.35 14.44 -9.81
C ASN A 13 -7.73 14.21 -9.16
N ASP A 14 -8.74 13.92 -9.98
CA ASP A 14 -10.05 13.51 -9.50
C ASP A 14 -9.89 12.28 -8.61
N ARG A 15 -10.32 12.40 -7.34
CA ARG A 15 -10.32 11.30 -6.37
C ARG A 15 -11.16 10.10 -6.86
N ARG A 16 -12.05 10.31 -7.84
CA ARG A 16 -12.91 9.30 -8.47
C ARG A 16 -12.33 8.70 -9.76
N SER A 17 -11.15 9.12 -10.20
CA SER A 17 -10.52 8.59 -11.42
C SER A 17 -10.22 7.08 -11.36
N GLY A 18 -10.20 6.48 -10.16
CA GLY A 18 -9.78 5.09 -9.96
C GLY A 18 -8.28 4.87 -10.22
N GLN A 19 -7.55 5.94 -10.57
CA GLN A 19 -6.15 5.88 -10.92
C GLN A 19 -5.29 5.66 -9.67
N ASP A 20 -4.38 4.70 -9.72
CA ASP A 20 -3.44 4.47 -8.63
C ASP A 20 -2.45 5.64 -8.53
N ARG A 21 -2.54 6.43 -7.45
CA ARG A 21 -1.68 7.60 -7.21
C ARG A 21 -0.20 7.26 -7.04
N ARG A 22 0.15 5.98 -6.85
CA ARG A 22 1.57 5.54 -6.84
C ARG A 22 2.21 5.58 -8.23
N SER A 23 1.42 5.71 -9.29
CA SER A 23 1.93 5.95 -10.65
C SER A 23 2.47 7.37 -10.84
N THR A 24 2.09 8.32 -9.97
CA THR A 24 2.61 9.69 -10.01
C THR A 24 3.99 9.72 -9.36
N ILE A 25 4.99 9.38 -10.16
CA ILE A 25 6.40 9.34 -9.75
C ILE A 25 6.94 10.77 -9.75
N GLY A 26 6.92 11.42 -8.58
CA GLY A 26 7.88 12.48 -8.28
C GLY A 26 9.24 11.83 -8.15
N GLY A 27 10.00 11.80 -9.24
CA GLY A 27 11.31 11.17 -9.27
C GLY A 27 12.27 11.76 -8.23
N PRO A 28 13.32 11.02 -7.85
CA PRO A 28 14.34 11.54 -6.95
C PRO A 28 15.03 12.78 -7.53
N PRO A 29 15.64 13.62 -6.67
CA PRO A 29 16.41 14.78 -7.11
C PRO A 29 17.43 14.40 -8.18
N THR A 30 17.65 15.31 -9.13
CA THR A 30 18.60 15.14 -10.23
C THR A 30 19.94 14.59 -9.73
N GLY A 31 20.34 13.41 -10.22
CA GLY A 31 21.65 12.80 -9.92
C GLY A 31 21.60 11.46 -9.17
N ILE A 32 20.47 11.07 -8.58
CA ILE A 32 20.30 9.75 -7.94
C ILE A 32 19.08 9.09 -8.58
N GLY A 33 19.26 8.28 -9.61
CA GLY A 33 18.15 7.67 -10.33
C GLY A 33 17.46 6.57 -9.52
N GLU A 34 16.16 6.74 -9.25
CA GLU A 34 15.29 5.68 -8.77
C GLU A 34 15.28 4.59 -9.84
N ARG A 35 15.69 3.37 -9.47
CA ARG A 35 15.83 2.24 -10.41
C ARG A 35 14.54 1.45 -10.55
N ARG A 36 13.54 1.70 -9.70
CA ARG A 36 12.22 1.06 -9.78
C ARG A 36 11.54 1.44 -11.10
N LYS A 37 11.29 0.42 -11.94
CA LYS A 37 10.57 0.57 -13.21
C LYS A 37 9.05 0.62 -13.03
N ARG A 38 8.55 0.26 -11.84
CA ARG A 38 7.11 0.13 -11.53
C ARG A 38 6.86 0.53 -10.07
N PRO A 39 5.65 1.00 -9.74
CA PRO A 39 5.23 1.18 -8.35
C PRO A 39 5.37 -0.10 -7.53
N GLU A 40 5.63 0.05 -6.22
CA GLU A 40 5.59 -1.08 -5.29
C GLU A 40 4.20 -1.76 -5.34
N PRO A 41 4.13 -3.10 -5.28
CA PRO A 41 2.87 -3.82 -5.15
C PRO A 41 2.08 -3.36 -3.91
N ARG A 42 0.76 -3.56 -3.92
CA ARG A 42 -0.04 -3.40 -2.69
C ARG A 42 0.40 -4.45 -1.68
N LEU A 43 0.43 -4.08 -0.40
CA LEU A 43 0.50 -5.07 0.67
C LEU A 43 -0.69 -6.03 0.54
N PRO A 44 -0.51 -7.33 0.83
CA PRO A 44 -1.62 -8.27 0.86
C PRO A 44 -2.65 -7.83 1.90
N GLU A 45 -3.92 -8.19 1.65
CA GLU A 45 -4.96 -7.99 2.65
C GLU A 45 -4.65 -8.84 3.88
N VAL A 46 -4.76 -8.23 5.06
CA VAL A 46 -4.55 -8.91 6.34
C VAL A 46 -5.90 -9.35 6.86
N SER A 47 -6.03 -10.64 7.20
CA SER A 47 -7.20 -11.19 7.89
C SER A 47 -6.79 -11.77 9.23
N GLU A 48 -7.58 -11.50 10.26
CA GLU A 48 -7.42 -12.14 11.56
C GLU A 48 -7.92 -13.59 11.50
N LEU A 49 -7.18 -14.50 12.14
CA LEU A 49 -7.54 -15.91 12.24
C LEU A 49 -7.73 -16.24 13.72
N ALA A 50 -8.92 -16.74 14.06
CA ALA A 50 -9.17 -17.30 15.37
C ALA A 50 -8.52 -18.69 15.44
N LEU A 51 -7.56 -18.85 16.35
CA LEU A 51 -6.92 -20.12 16.65
C LEU A 51 -7.56 -20.69 17.92
N SER A 52 -7.78 -22.00 17.93
CA SER A 52 -8.08 -22.71 19.18
C SER A 52 -6.87 -22.71 20.11
N ASP A 53 -7.10 -22.90 21.41
CA ASP A 53 -6.03 -22.97 22.41
C ASP A 53 -5.02 -24.08 22.08
N ASP A 54 -5.50 -25.21 21.55
CA ASP A 54 -4.66 -26.33 21.13
C ASP A 54 -3.77 -25.99 19.93
N GLU A 55 -4.32 -25.30 18.92
CA GLU A 55 -3.55 -24.82 17.76
C GLU A 55 -2.50 -23.79 18.18
N TRP A 56 -2.89 -22.86 19.05
CA TRP A 56 -1.98 -21.88 19.61
C TRP A 56 -0.83 -22.55 20.37
N GLN A 57 -1.14 -23.51 21.23
CA GLN A 57 -0.16 -24.25 22.01
C GLN A 57 0.76 -25.10 21.13
N SER A 58 0.24 -25.67 20.04
CA SER A 58 1.05 -26.43 19.07
C SER A 58 2.06 -25.53 18.33
N MET A 59 1.63 -24.34 17.91
CA MET A 59 2.47 -23.42 17.13
C MET A 59 3.45 -22.61 17.99
N PHE A 60 3.00 -22.15 19.16
CA PHE A 60 3.70 -21.16 19.99
C PHE A 60 4.00 -21.66 21.40
N GLY A 61 3.58 -22.87 21.75
CA GLY A 61 3.89 -23.46 23.05
C GLY A 61 5.39 -23.77 23.22
N PRO A 62 5.82 -24.00 24.46
CA PRO A 62 7.20 -24.36 24.75
C PRO A 62 7.58 -25.64 23.99
N ARG A 63 8.61 -25.54 23.13
CA ARG A 63 9.18 -26.73 22.48
C ARG A 63 9.74 -27.65 23.55
N ALA A 64 9.38 -28.93 23.48
CA ALA A 64 10.03 -29.95 24.26
C ALA A 64 11.55 -29.91 24.01
N PRO A 65 12.38 -30.03 25.07
CA PRO A 65 13.83 -30.03 24.91
C PRO A 65 14.21 -31.20 23.99
N GLN A 66 14.84 -30.86 22.87
CA GLN A 66 15.39 -31.85 21.94
C GLN A 66 16.58 -32.48 22.67
N THR A 67 16.38 -33.64 23.29
CA THR A 67 17.50 -34.41 23.83
C THR A 67 18.31 -34.93 22.65
N ARG A 68 19.58 -34.54 22.60
CA ARG A 68 20.55 -34.95 21.59
C ARG A 68 21.23 -36.25 21.98
#